data_AF-A0A7Y8WWL1-F1
#
_entry.id   AF-A0A7Y8WWL1-F1
#
_cell.length_a   1.000
_cell.length_b   1.000
_cell.length_c   1.000
_cell.angle_alpha   90.00
_cell.angle_beta   90.00
_cell.angle_gamma   90.00
#
_symmetry.space_group_name_H-M   'P 1'
#
loop_
_entity.id
_entity.type
_entity.pdbx_description
1 polymer ?
#
loop_
_entity_poly.entity_id
_entity_poly.type
_entity_poly.pdbx_seq_one_letter_code
_entity_poly.pdbx_strand_id
1 'polypeptide(L)'
;MTATTPLVSARLALTPKTALAGLLDGAWWPRSRDLAAELPPLVDALEGRFGRITRVMVNPTCWPVVPHKVPVAGHTVHVGWFTEQDSDKMILLSYSVGRCDLLVIPPETHPAAAARLMTAASLPGNVRAVGTLMTDEAAAGLRIRKARSSEAAREAGGREAMSPERHPVVGARMIALPWNRWR
;
A
#
# COMPACT_ATOMS: atom_id res chain seq x y z
N MET A 1 -31.99 20.48 -17.54
CA MET A 1 -31.86 19.45 -16.48
C MET A 1 -30.48 18.84 -16.60
N THR A 2 -29.49 19.34 -15.84
CA THR A 2 -28.13 18.76 -15.84
C THR A 2 -28.12 17.57 -14.88
N ALA A 3 -27.83 16.38 -15.41
CA ALA A 3 -27.64 15.19 -14.61
C ALA A 3 -26.39 15.34 -13.75
N THR A 4 -26.56 15.43 -12.45
CA THR A 4 -25.46 15.31 -11.49
C THR A 4 -25.05 13.85 -11.45
N THR A 5 -24.06 13.47 -12.25
CA THR A 5 -23.38 12.18 -12.12
C THR A 5 -22.91 12.05 -10.67
N PRO A 6 -23.19 10.95 -9.95
CA PRO A 6 -22.70 10.79 -8.59
C PRO A 6 -21.17 10.86 -8.61
N LEU A 7 -20.62 11.89 -7.94
CA LEU A 7 -19.18 12.09 -7.84
C LEU A 7 -18.60 10.95 -7.02
N VAL A 8 -17.83 10.09 -7.67
CA VAL A 8 -17.12 9.02 -6.98
C VAL A 8 -16.05 9.65 -6.09
N SER A 9 -16.21 9.58 -4.76
CA SER A 9 -15.29 10.23 -3.82
C SER A 9 -13.84 9.80 -4.03
N ALA A 10 -12.90 10.73 -3.88
CA ALA A 10 -11.47 10.44 -3.99
C ALA A 10 -11.01 9.47 -2.89
N ARG A 11 -10.11 8.53 -3.23
CA ARG A 11 -9.45 7.67 -2.24
C ARG A 11 -8.30 8.45 -1.63
N LEU A 12 -8.58 9.12 -0.52
CA LEU A 12 -7.69 10.10 0.09
C LEU A 12 -7.47 9.75 1.57
N ALA A 13 -6.22 9.79 2.02
CA ALA A 13 -5.87 9.80 3.43
C ALA A 13 -5.03 11.05 3.69
N LEU A 14 -5.42 11.83 4.70
CA LEU A 14 -4.76 13.10 5.03
C LEU A 14 -4.13 12.99 6.40
N THR A 15 -2.95 13.58 6.55
CA THR A 15 -2.28 13.74 7.84
C THR A 15 -3.19 14.52 8.78
N PRO A 16 -3.53 14.07 10.00
CA PRO A 16 -4.35 14.84 10.92
C PRO A 16 -3.79 16.25 11.18
N LYS A 17 -4.65 17.22 11.49
CA LYS A 17 -4.19 18.59 11.84
C LYS A 17 -3.50 18.54 13.20
N THR A 18 -2.17 18.61 13.20
CA THR A 18 -1.33 18.56 14.40
C THR A 18 -0.22 19.61 14.32
N ALA A 19 0.48 19.85 15.43
CA ALA A 19 1.64 20.74 15.44
C ALA A 19 2.90 20.13 14.79
N LEU A 20 2.89 18.82 14.49
CA LEU A 20 4.01 18.13 13.88
C LEU A 20 4.02 18.37 12.37
N ALA A 21 4.99 19.14 11.90
CA ALA A 21 5.22 19.35 10.47
C ALA A 21 5.86 18.10 9.84
N GLY A 22 5.27 17.62 8.75
CA GLY A 22 5.81 16.55 7.91
C GLY A 22 6.13 17.05 6.50
N LEU A 23 6.77 16.20 5.69
CA LEU A 23 7.02 16.47 4.27
C LEU A 23 5.80 16.26 3.37
N LEU A 24 4.77 15.59 3.89
CA LEU A 24 3.55 15.23 3.16
C LEU A 24 2.30 15.55 4.00
N ASP A 25 1.28 16.04 3.32
CA ASP A 25 -0.05 16.31 3.87
C ASP A 25 -0.99 15.10 3.76
N GLY A 26 -0.53 14.03 3.10
CA GLY A 26 -1.24 12.78 2.97
C GLY A 26 -0.88 11.98 1.72
N ALA A 27 -1.80 11.10 1.34
CA ALA A 27 -1.72 10.29 0.14
C ALA A 27 -3.06 10.21 -0.58
N TRP A 28 -2.97 10.12 -1.89
CA TRP A 28 -4.08 9.95 -2.80
C TRP A 28 -3.84 8.74 -3.70
N TRP A 29 -4.85 7.89 -3.82
CA TRP A 29 -4.85 6.73 -4.70
C TRP A 29 -5.84 6.92 -5.85
N PRO A 30 -5.42 7.49 -7.00
CA PRO A 30 -6.26 7.62 -8.18
C PRO A 30 -6.86 6.27 -8.62
N ARG A 31 -7.99 6.33 -9.33
CA ARG A 31 -8.58 5.14 -9.96
C ARG A 31 -7.99 4.87 -11.35
N SER A 32 -7.46 5.90 -11.99
CA SER A 32 -6.92 5.87 -13.35
C SER A 32 -5.78 6.88 -13.52
N ARG A 33 -5.10 6.84 -14.66
CA ARG A 33 -4.10 7.84 -15.05
C ARG A 33 -4.69 9.00 -15.88
N ASP A 34 -6.00 9.15 -15.89
CA ASP A 34 -6.68 10.28 -16.54
C ASP A 34 -6.79 11.46 -15.55
N LEU A 35 -5.83 12.38 -15.63
CA LEU A 35 -5.77 13.51 -14.71
C LEU A 35 -7.00 14.44 -14.83
N ALA A 36 -7.64 14.52 -16.00
CA ALA A 36 -8.82 15.36 -16.19
C ALA A 36 -10.04 14.79 -15.46
N ALA A 37 -10.19 13.45 -15.44
CA ALA A 37 -11.26 12.77 -14.72
C ALA A 37 -11.01 12.69 -13.21
N GLU A 38 -9.75 12.63 -12.81
CA GLU A 38 -9.35 12.37 -11.42
C GLU A 38 -9.23 13.65 -10.55
N LEU A 39 -8.91 14.80 -11.14
CA LEU A 39 -8.77 16.06 -10.37
C LEU A 39 -10.07 16.59 -9.77
N PRO A 40 -11.24 16.57 -10.44
CA PRO A 40 -12.47 17.09 -9.85
C PRO A 40 -12.85 16.46 -8.50
N PRO A 41 -12.94 15.11 -8.36
CA PRO A 41 -13.26 14.51 -7.06
C PRO A 41 -12.15 14.68 -6.01
N LEU A 42 -10.89 14.82 -6.43
CA LEU A 42 -9.78 15.12 -5.51
C LEU A 42 -9.90 16.54 -4.94
N VAL A 43 -10.17 17.52 -5.79
CA VAL A 43 -10.28 18.93 -5.37
C VAL A 43 -11.48 19.13 -4.44
N ASP A 44 -12.62 18.51 -4.76
CA ASP A 44 -13.81 18.50 -3.91
C ASP A 44 -13.51 17.95 -2.51
N ALA A 45 -12.81 16.80 -2.43
CA ALA A 45 -12.42 16.20 -1.15
C ALA A 45 -11.43 17.04 -0.32
N LEU A 46 -10.68 17.95 -0.96
CA LEU A 46 -9.70 18.82 -0.30
C LEU A 46 -10.29 20.17 0.11
N GLU A 47 -11.40 20.60 -0.49
CA GLU A 47 -11.94 21.95 -0.34
C GLU A 47 -12.26 22.30 1.12
N GLY A 48 -12.84 21.37 1.88
CA GLY A 48 -13.17 21.59 3.29
C GLY A 48 -11.96 21.85 4.20
N ARG A 49 -10.75 21.40 3.79
CA ARG A 49 -9.54 21.51 4.62
C ARG A 49 -8.53 22.52 4.09
N PHE A 50 -8.33 22.55 2.78
CA PHE A 50 -7.34 23.39 2.11
C PHE A 50 -7.99 24.57 1.38
N GLY A 51 -9.31 24.67 1.39
CA GLY A 51 -10.05 25.66 0.61
C GLY A 51 -9.94 25.41 -0.89
N ARG A 52 -10.23 26.45 -1.66
CA ARG A 52 -10.21 26.39 -3.12
C ARG A 52 -8.80 26.15 -3.66
N ILE A 53 -8.57 24.95 -4.19
CA ILE A 53 -7.37 24.62 -4.97
C ILE A 53 -7.44 25.32 -6.33
N THR A 54 -6.38 26.04 -6.70
CA THR A 54 -6.32 26.78 -7.98
C THR A 54 -5.24 26.26 -8.93
N ARG A 55 -4.21 25.60 -8.39
CA ARG A 55 -3.11 25.05 -9.18
C ARG A 55 -2.68 23.69 -8.66
N VAL A 56 -2.33 22.81 -9.60
CA VAL A 56 -1.77 21.49 -9.34
C VAL A 56 -0.45 21.38 -10.13
N MET A 57 0.57 20.81 -9.50
CA MET A 57 1.84 20.47 -10.13
C MET A 57 2.05 18.96 -10.02
N VAL A 58 2.36 18.32 -11.14
CA VAL A 58 2.64 16.88 -11.23
C VAL A 58 3.99 16.61 -11.90
N ASN A 59 4.53 15.42 -11.70
CA ASN A 59 5.59 14.92 -12.58
C ASN A 59 4.96 14.20 -13.78
N PRO A 60 5.30 14.56 -15.04
CA PRO A 60 4.65 13.98 -16.21
C PRO A 60 4.98 12.49 -16.44
N THR A 61 6.01 11.93 -15.79
CA THR A 61 6.41 10.52 -15.93
C THR A 61 5.27 9.54 -15.62
N CYS A 62 4.40 9.87 -14.65
CA CYS A 62 3.30 8.98 -14.25
C CYS A 62 1.97 9.27 -14.98
N TRP A 63 1.88 10.36 -15.77
CA TRP A 63 0.64 10.83 -16.38
C TRP A 63 0.77 10.87 -17.92
N PRO A 64 0.07 9.98 -18.66
CA PRO A 64 0.15 9.93 -20.12
C PRO A 64 -0.26 11.24 -20.80
N VAL A 65 -1.22 11.95 -20.21
CA VAL A 65 -1.69 13.25 -20.69
C VAL A 65 -1.76 14.20 -19.50
N VAL A 66 -1.14 15.37 -19.64
CA VAL A 66 -1.17 16.44 -18.63
C VAL A 66 -1.96 17.63 -19.20
N PRO A 67 -3.27 17.74 -18.94
CA PRO A 67 -4.08 18.85 -19.45
C PRO A 67 -3.70 20.15 -18.76
N HIS A 68 -3.47 21.25 -19.48
CA HIS A 68 -3.10 22.54 -18.87
C HIS A 68 -4.15 23.13 -17.92
N LYS A 69 -5.42 22.79 -18.14
CA LYS A 69 -6.57 23.29 -17.39
C LYS A 69 -7.58 22.18 -17.21
N VAL A 70 -8.10 22.02 -15.99
CA VAL A 70 -9.17 21.06 -15.69
C VAL A 70 -10.34 21.80 -15.04
N PRO A 71 -11.55 21.72 -15.60
CA PRO A 71 -12.73 22.27 -14.96
C PRO A 71 -13.08 21.44 -13.72
N VAL A 72 -13.33 22.11 -12.61
CA VAL A 72 -13.81 21.54 -11.35
C VAL A 72 -15.04 22.34 -10.91
N ALA A 73 -15.79 21.87 -9.91
CA ALA A 73 -17.06 22.47 -9.52
C ALA A 73 -16.90 23.98 -9.19
N GLY A 74 -17.33 24.85 -10.12
CA GLY A 74 -17.31 26.30 -9.95
C GLY A 74 -15.98 27.00 -10.25
N HIS A 75 -14.95 26.33 -10.76
CA HIS A 75 -13.71 26.97 -11.25
C HIS A 75 -12.85 26.09 -12.14
N THR A 76 -11.72 26.64 -12.58
CA THR A 76 -10.68 25.90 -13.30
C THR A 76 -9.46 25.74 -12.42
N VAL A 77 -8.90 24.52 -12.41
CA VAL A 77 -7.59 24.24 -11.84
C VAL A 77 -6.56 24.28 -12.95
N HIS A 78 -5.50 25.06 -12.75
CA HIS A 78 -4.35 25.08 -13.65
C HIS A 78 -3.42 23.93 -13.33
N VAL A 79 -3.04 23.14 -14.32
CA VAL A 79 -2.07 22.07 -14.13
C VAL A 79 -0.74 22.48 -14.75
N GLY A 80 0.30 22.51 -13.92
CA GLY A 80 1.67 22.57 -14.36
C GLY A 80 2.38 21.23 -14.14
N TRP A 81 3.59 21.13 -14.67
CA TRP A 81 4.41 19.94 -14.50
C TRP A 81 5.87 20.31 -14.25
N PHE A 82 6.59 19.41 -13.59
CA PHE A 82 8.03 19.54 -13.31
C PHE A 82 8.64 18.15 -13.23
N THR A 83 9.79 17.94 -13.86
CA THR A 83 10.44 16.62 -13.98
C THR A 83 11.37 16.29 -12.81
N GLU A 84 11.89 17.30 -12.12
CA GLU A 84 12.87 17.16 -11.05
C GLU A 84 12.24 16.74 -9.71
N GLN A 85 10.91 16.80 -9.57
CA GLN A 85 10.22 16.28 -8.39
C GLN A 85 10.03 14.76 -8.49
N ASP A 86 9.84 14.07 -7.35
CA ASP A 86 9.49 12.65 -7.35
C ASP A 86 8.29 12.36 -8.27
N SER A 87 8.35 11.28 -9.05
CA SER A 87 7.32 10.94 -10.04
C SER A 87 5.93 10.72 -9.43
N ASP A 88 5.90 10.24 -8.20
CA ASP A 88 4.70 9.96 -7.42
C ASP A 88 4.33 11.10 -6.46
N LYS A 89 4.83 12.33 -6.70
CA LYS A 89 4.48 13.52 -5.93
C LYS A 89 3.50 14.41 -6.70
N MET A 90 2.49 14.91 -5.98
CA MET A 90 1.60 15.95 -6.45
C MET A 90 1.59 17.11 -5.46
N ILE A 91 1.70 18.34 -5.98
CA ILE A 91 1.64 19.56 -5.18
C ILE A 91 0.37 20.30 -5.58
N LEU A 92 -0.50 20.58 -4.61
CA LEU A 92 -1.70 21.39 -4.80
C LEU A 92 -1.51 22.73 -4.09
N LEU A 93 -1.94 23.80 -4.74
CA LEU A 93 -1.85 25.16 -4.22
C LEU A 93 -3.25 25.75 -4.06
N SER A 94 -3.48 26.27 -2.87
CA SER A 94 -4.63 27.06 -2.45
C SER A 94 -4.17 28.44 -2.04
N TYR A 95 -4.92 29.47 -2.42
CA TYR A 95 -4.65 30.83 -1.97
C TYR A 95 -4.96 31.06 -0.50
N SER A 96 -5.86 30.27 0.11
CA SER A 96 -6.28 30.48 1.50
C SER A 96 -5.43 29.72 2.50
N VAL A 97 -5.07 28.46 2.20
CA VAL A 97 -4.36 27.56 3.14
C VAL A 97 -2.91 27.31 2.71
N GLY A 98 -2.54 27.66 1.48
CA GLY A 98 -1.18 27.53 0.97
C GLY A 98 -0.97 26.22 0.21
N ARG A 99 0.02 25.43 0.61
CA ARG A 99 0.52 24.28 -0.14
C ARG A 99 0.05 22.95 0.49
N CYS A 100 -0.32 21.99 -0.35
CA CYS A 100 -0.65 20.62 0.02
C CYS A 100 0.21 19.66 -0.81
N ASP A 101 1.08 18.89 -0.17
CA ASP A 101 1.95 17.89 -0.80
C ASP A 101 1.38 16.48 -0.60
N LEU A 102 1.00 15.80 -1.68
CA LEU A 102 0.45 14.45 -1.64
C LEU A 102 1.38 13.43 -2.28
N LEU A 103 1.45 12.25 -1.66
CA LEU A 103 1.88 11.02 -2.31
C LEU A 103 0.78 10.54 -3.27
N VAL A 104 1.09 10.40 -4.54
CA VAL A 104 0.24 9.76 -5.56
C VAL A 104 0.59 8.28 -5.62
N ILE A 105 -0.35 7.41 -5.32
CA ILE A 105 -0.15 5.96 -5.43
C ILE A 105 -0.58 5.51 -6.82
N PRO A 106 0.26 4.82 -7.61
CA PRO A 106 -0.14 4.34 -8.93
C PRO A 106 -1.43 3.52 -8.87
N PRO A 107 -2.40 3.71 -9.79
CA PRO A 107 -3.69 3.02 -9.73
C PRO A 107 -3.53 1.49 -9.82
N GLU A 108 -2.43 1.01 -10.41
CA GLU A 108 -2.09 -0.42 -10.53
C GLU A 108 -1.52 -1.02 -9.23
N THR A 109 -1.28 -0.21 -8.20
CA THR A 109 -0.74 -0.67 -6.91
C THR A 109 -1.71 -1.63 -6.25
N HIS A 110 -1.19 -2.78 -5.78
CA HIS A 110 -2.00 -3.77 -5.07
C HIS A 110 -2.70 -3.14 -3.85
N PRO A 111 -3.99 -3.42 -3.59
CA PRO A 111 -4.76 -2.73 -2.54
C PRO A 111 -4.12 -2.73 -1.15
N ALA A 112 -3.54 -3.87 -0.75
CA ALA A 112 -2.84 -3.96 0.54
C ALA A 112 -1.58 -3.09 0.63
N ALA A 113 -0.86 -2.90 -0.49
CA ALA A 113 0.30 -2.01 -0.56
C ALA A 113 -0.15 -0.54 -0.58
N ALA A 114 -1.20 -0.22 -1.35
CA ALA A 114 -1.80 1.10 -1.35
C ALA A 114 -2.27 1.52 0.06
N ALA A 115 -2.95 0.63 0.78
CA ALA A 115 -3.39 0.89 2.16
C ALA A 115 -2.21 1.18 3.11
N ARG A 116 -1.09 0.45 2.98
CA ARG A 116 0.14 0.70 3.76
C ARG A 116 0.76 2.05 3.42
N LEU A 117 0.87 2.38 2.14
CA LEU A 117 1.38 3.68 1.68
C LEU A 117 0.50 4.83 2.16
N MET A 118 -0.82 4.70 2.04
CA MET A 118 -1.76 5.71 2.52
C MET A 118 -1.63 5.93 4.03
N THR A 119 -1.49 4.85 4.79
CA THR A 119 -1.27 4.92 6.25
C THR A 119 0.05 5.61 6.56
N ALA A 120 1.16 5.18 5.93
CA ALA A 120 2.48 5.72 6.19
C ALA A 120 2.62 7.19 5.82
N ALA A 121 2.06 7.61 4.68
CA ALA A 121 2.11 8.99 4.21
C ALA A 121 1.28 9.96 5.06
N SER A 122 0.24 9.46 5.72
CA SER A 122 -0.68 10.26 6.54
C SER A 122 -0.30 10.33 8.03
N LEU A 123 0.90 9.85 8.40
CA LEU A 123 1.39 9.94 9.78
C LEU A 123 1.79 11.39 10.12
N PRO A 124 1.32 11.95 11.25
CA PRO A 124 1.80 13.24 11.76
C PRO A 124 3.31 13.29 11.89
N GLY A 125 3.94 14.37 11.42
CA GLY A 125 5.40 14.52 11.48
C GLY A 125 6.18 13.57 10.58
N ASN A 126 5.56 12.93 9.57
CA ASN A 126 6.26 12.08 8.64
C ASN A 126 7.27 12.88 7.80
N VAL A 127 8.56 12.62 8.03
CA VAL A 127 9.68 13.26 7.30
C VAL A 127 10.22 12.40 6.14
N ARG A 128 9.53 11.32 5.77
CA ARG A 128 9.95 10.45 4.66
C ARG A 128 9.47 11.04 3.34
N ALA A 129 10.41 11.22 2.41
CA ALA A 129 10.11 11.63 1.05
C ALA A 129 9.31 10.55 0.31
N VAL A 130 8.68 10.95 -0.80
CA VAL A 130 7.88 10.06 -1.67
C VAL A 130 8.71 8.87 -2.15
N GLY A 131 9.90 9.11 -2.70
CA GLY A 131 10.77 8.03 -3.18
C GLY A 131 11.16 7.01 -2.10
N THR A 132 11.36 7.46 -0.86
CA THR A 132 11.65 6.58 0.28
C THR A 132 10.43 5.70 0.64
N LEU A 133 9.24 6.29 0.69
CA LEU A 133 8.00 5.55 0.96
C LEU A 133 7.77 4.45 -0.09
N MET A 134 7.94 4.78 -1.37
CA MET A 134 7.77 3.85 -2.48
C MET A 134 8.82 2.72 -2.45
N THR A 135 10.08 3.06 -2.18
CA THR A 135 11.18 2.09 -2.08
C THR A 135 10.97 1.10 -0.92
N ASP A 136 10.59 1.61 0.25
CA ASP A 136 10.35 0.80 1.44
C ASP A 136 9.16 -0.15 1.24
N GLU A 137 8.10 0.30 0.57
CA GLU A 137 6.95 -0.54 0.23
C GLU A 137 7.33 -1.62 -0.79
N ALA A 138 8.14 -1.28 -1.82
CA ALA A 138 8.65 -2.27 -2.77
C ALA A 138 9.48 -3.37 -2.07
N ALA A 139 10.35 -2.96 -1.13
CA ALA A 139 11.12 -3.89 -0.32
C ALA A 139 10.24 -4.73 0.61
N ALA A 140 9.20 -4.15 1.23
CA ALA A 140 8.23 -4.88 2.03
C ALA A 140 7.46 -5.92 1.20
N GLY A 141 7.03 -5.56 -0.01
CA GLY A 141 6.39 -6.47 -0.95
C GLY A 141 7.26 -7.67 -1.29
N LEU A 142 8.56 -7.48 -1.53
CA LEU A 142 9.50 -8.58 -1.77
C LEU A 142 9.63 -9.52 -0.56
N ARG A 143 9.76 -8.95 0.65
CA ARG A 143 9.85 -9.74 1.88
C ARG A 143 8.60 -10.60 2.09
N ILE A 144 7.42 -10.02 1.89
CA ILE A 144 6.13 -10.74 2.02
C ILE A 144 6.04 -11.89 1.01
N ARG A 145 6.41 -11.65 -0.26
CA ARG A 145 6.42 -12.69 -1.30
C ARG A 145 7.40 -13.83 -0.97
N LYS A 146 8.60 -13.49 -0.48
CA LYS A 146 9.61 -14.47 -0.08
C LYS A 146 9.15 -15.33 1.10
N ALA A 147 8.55 -14.72 2.12
CA ALA A 147 8.00 -15.43 3.27
C ALA A 147 6.96 -16.48 2.84
N ARG A 148 6.00 -16.07 2.00
CA ARG A 148 4.98 -16.98 1.43
C ARG A 148 5.59 -18.14 0.64
N SER A 149 6.63 -17.87 -0.16
CA SER A 149 7.32 -18.93 -0.91
C SER A 149 8.07 -19.90 -0.01
N SER A 150 8.66 -19.42 1.09
CA SER A 150 9.40 -20.27 2.04
C SER A 150 8.49 -21.14 2.89
N GLU A 151 7.28 -20.68 3.16
CA GLU A 151 6.25 -21.41 3.90
C GLU A 151 5.66 -22.55 3.06
N ALA A 152 5.32 -22.28 1.80
CA ALA A 152 4.88 -23.31 0.84
C ALA A 152 5.93 -24.42 0.61
N ALA A 153 7.22 -24.08 0.63
CA ALA A 153 8.30 -25.06 0.53
C ALA A 153 8.41 -25.96 1.77
N ARG A 154 8.14 -25.43 2.97
CA ARG A 154 8.12 -26.21 4.22
C ARG A 154 6.93 -27.18 4.27
N GLU A 155 5.79 -26.80 3.71
CA GLU A 155 4.61 -27.67 3.63
C GLU A 155 4.77 -28.80 2.61
N ALA A 156 5.47 -28.54 1.49
CA ALA A 156 5.74 -29.56 0.47
C ALA A 156 6.75 -30.64 0.93
N GLY A 157 7.64 -30.33 1.86
CA GLY A 157 8.60 -31.28 2.45
C GLY A 157 8.08 -32.09 3.63
N GLY A 158 6.83 -31.85 4.07
CA GLY A 158 6.28 -32.36 5.33
C GLY A 158 5.50 -33.68 5.25
N ARG A 159 5.81 -34.56 4.30
CA ARG A 159 5.23 -35.92 4.25
C ARG A 159 6.25 -37.00 3.94
N GLU A 160 7.37 -36.99 4.67
CA GLU A 160 8.12 -38.22 4.91
C GLU A 160 7.85 -38.62 6.35
N ALA A 161 6.93 -39.57 6.50
CA ALA A 161 6.57 -40.15 7.77
C ALA A 161 7.81 -40.81 8.38
N MET A 162 8.20 -40.36 9.58
CA MET A 162 8.87 -41.24 10.52
C MET A 162 8.04 -42.52 10.60
N SER A 163 8.55 -43.59 10.01
CA SER A 163 8.06 -44.93 10.32
C SER A 163 8.31 -45.15 11.81
N PRO A 164 7.29 -45.48 12.62
CA PRO A 164 7.57 -46.06 13.91
C PRO A 164 8.17 -47.43 13.62
N GLU A 165 9.48 -47.59 13.86
CA GLU A 165 10.14 -48.88 13.94
C GLU A 165 9.35 -49.73 14.96
N ARG A 166 8.47 -50.59 14.45
CA ARG A 166 7.75 -51.60 15.23
C ARG A 166 8.80 -52.61 15.68
N HIS A 167 9.18 -52.56 16.96
CA HIS A 167 9.90 -53.66 17.60
C HIS A 167 9.13 -54.97 17.40
N PRO A 168 9.77 -56.04 16.88
CA PRO A 168 9.16 -57.36 16.89
C PRO A 168 9.24 -57.94 18.29
N VAL A 169 8.08 -58.29 18.86
CA VAL A 169 8.00 -59.16 20.03
C VAL A 169 8.25 -60.59 19.54
N VAL A 170 9.49 -61.09 19.66
CA VAL A 170 9.78 -62.51 19.52
C VAL A 170 9.65 -63.16 20.90
N GLY A 171 8.65 -64.03 21.00
CA GLY A 171 8.37 -64.82 22.18
C GLY A 171 9.34 -65.98 22.39
N ALA A 172 9.13 -66.62 23.54
CA ALA A 172 9.61 -67.94 23.94
C ALA A 172 11.09 -68.07 24.33
N ARG A 173 11.40 -67.67 25.57
CA ARG A 173 12.41 -68.40 26.36
C ARG A 173 11.72 -69.57 27.06
N MET A 174 11.87 -70.74 26.48
CA MET A 174 11.51 -72.03 27.07
C MET A 174 12.45 -72.28 28.26
N ILE A 175 11.94 -72.22 29.48
CA ILE A 175 12.66 -72.69 30.67
C ILE A 175 12.38 -74.18 30.78
N ALA A 176 13.36 -75.02 30.40
CA ALA A 176 13.35 -76.42 30.78
C ALA A 176 13.74 -76.50 32.27
N LEU A 177 12.75 -76.78 33.12
CA LEU A 177 12.97 -77.22 34.49
C LEU A 177 13.46 -78.69 34.46
N PRO A 178 14.65 -79.02 34.98
CA PRO A 178 14.98 -80.42 35.25
C PRO A 178 14.27 -80.87 36.52
N TRP A 179 13.35 -81.82 36.36
CA TRP A 179 12.70 -82.56 37.43
C TRP A 179 13.62 -83.68 37.95
N ASN A 180 13.90 -83.59 39.25
CA ASN A 180 14.22 -84.66 40.22
C ASN A 180 15.67 -85.13 40.43
N ARG A 181 16.08 -85.20 41.70
CA ARG A 181 15.79 -86.38 42.57
C ARG A 181 16.16 -86.14 44.04
N TRP A 182 15.26 -86.49 44.96
CA TRP A 182 15.56 -86.76 46.37
C TRP A 182 15.98 -88.23 46.54
N ARG A 183 17.12 -88.48 47.19
CA ARG A 183 17.29 -89.34 48.37
C ARG A 183 18.71 -89.25 48.88
#